data_AF-A0A845BVN8-F1
#
_entry.id   AF-A0A845BVN8-F1
#
_cell.length_a   1.000
_cell.length_b   1.000
_cell.length_c   1.000
_cell.angle_alpha   90.00
_cell.angle_beta   90.00
_cell.angle_gamma   90.00
#
_symmetry.space_group_name_H-M   'P 1'
#
loop_
_entity.id
_entity.type
_entity.pdbx_description
1 polymer ?
#
loop_
_entity_poly.entity_id
_entity_poly.type
_entity_poly.pdbx_seq_one_letter_code
_entity_poly.pdbx_strand_id
1 'polypeptide(L)'
;MLPIPFFIMLFGIYWAEQEQINELDSMTIAMLVPAPVHDMLLPEQFAGRQLLFYQAGSPVYRELWAGKVCWVLVGAQKAGDEVPAFDHILVFPGFIYQRV
;
A
#
# COMPACT_ATOMS: atom_id res chain seq x y z
N MET A 1 -38.89 -27.31 -27.49
CA MET A 1 -39.23 -27.37 -26.06
C MET A 1 -37.94 -27.45 -25.24
N LEU A 2 -37.22 -26.32 -25.09
CA LEU A 2 -35.99 -26.22 -24.29
C LEU A 2 -35.73 -24.85 -23.60
N PRO A 3 -36.59 -23.80 -23.66
CA PRO A 3 -36.22 -22.51 -23.04
C PRO A 3 -36.45 -22.50 -21.51
N ILE A 4 -37.47 -23.21 -21.03
CA ILE A 4 -37.89 -23.18 -19.61
C ILE A 4 -36.80 -23.72 -18.65
N PRO A 5 -36.17 -24.89 -18.87
CA PRO A 5 -35.14 -25.37 -17.95
C PRO A 5 -33.89 -24.48 -17.94
N PHE A 6 -33.58 -23.82 -19.06
CA PHE A 6 -32.47 -22.88 -19.15
C PHE A 6 -32.70 -21.65 -18.26
N PHE A 7 -33.91 -21.08 -18.28
CA PHE A 7 -34.24 -19.97 -17.39
C PHE A 7 -34.22 -20.37 -15.92
N ILE A 8 -34.70 -21.57 -15.56
CA ILE A 8 -34.66 -22.04 -14.16
C ILE A 8 -33.21 -22.16 -13.67
N MET A 9 -32.32 -22.72 -14.50
CA MET A 9 -30.90 -22.81 -14.17
C MET A 9 -30.25 -21.43 -14.05
N LEU A 10 -30.55 -20.51 -14.97
CA LEU A 10 -30.02 -19.14 -14.95
C LEU A 10 -30.47 -18.37 -13.70
N PHE A 11 -31.75 -18.47 -13.33
CA PHE A 11 -32.29 -17.83 -12.13
C PHE A 11 -31.73 -18.45 -10.84
N GLY A 12 -31.50 -19.77 -10.83
CA GLY A 12 -30.86 -20.45 -9.71
C GLY A 12 -29.41 -20.01 -9.50
N ILE A 13 -28.65 -19.86 -10.59
CA ILE A 13 -27.26 -19.34 -10.54
C ILE A 13 -27.25 -17.89 -10.05
N TYR A 14 -28.15 -17.05 -10.58
CA TYR A 14 -28.24 -15.64 -10.20
C TYR A 14 -28.56 -15.45 -8.72
N TRP A 15 -29.46 -16.25 -8.16
CA TRP A 15 -29.78 -16.19 -6.72
C TRP A 15 -28.63 -16.68 -5.84
N ALA A 16 -27.93 -17.74 -6.23
CA ALA A 16 -26.77 -18.24 -5.49
C ALA A 16 -25.60 -17.25 -5.50
N GLU A 17 -25.41 -16.54 -6.62
CA GLU A 17 -24.38 -15.51 -6.78
C GLU A 17 -24.69 -14.25 -5.94
N GLN A 18 -25.96 -13.85 -5.86
CA GLN A 18 -26.37 -12.75 -4.98
C GLN A 18 -26.13 -13.07 -3.50
N GLU A 19 -26.44 -14.29 -3.06
CA GLU A 19 -26.21 -14.68 -1.66
C GLU A 19 -24.71 -14.64 -1.31
N GLN A 20 -23.84 -15.17 -2.20
CA GLN A 20 -22.38 -15.13 -1.99
C GLN A 20 -21.79 -13.72 -1.99
N ILE A 21 -22.33 -12.81 -2.82
CA ILE A 21 -21.87 -11.42 -2.84
C ILE A 21 -22.32 -10.67 -1.59
N ASN A 22 -23.51 -10.98 -1.06
CA ASN A 22 -24.02 -10.39 0.17
C ASN A 22 -23.31 -10.97 1.42
N GLU A 23 -22.85 -12.21 1.35
CA GLU A 23 -21.99 -12.86 2.36
C GLU A 23 -20.53 -12.40 2.30
N LEU A 24 -20.12 -11.69 1.23
CA LEU A 24 -18.80 -11.07 1.12
C LEU A 24 -18.75 -9.85 2.04
N ASP A 25 -18.61 -10.17 3.33
CA ASP A 25 -18.67 -9.27 4.45
C ASP A 25 -17.70 -8.09 4.27
N SER A 26 -18.22 -6.90 4.54
CA SER A 26 -17.48 -5.64 4.74
C SER A 26 -16.18 -5.82 5.55
N MET A 27 -16.14 -6.81 6.46
CA MET A 27 -14.97 -7.20 7.24
C MET A 27 -13.84 -7.81 6.40
N THR A 28 -14.15 -8.57 5.34
CA THR A 28 -13.15 -9.11 4.40
C THR A 28 -12.55 -8.01 3.54
N ILE A 29 -13.37 -7.05 3.09
CA ILE A 29 -12.91 -5.87 2.35
C ILE A 29 -11.98 -5.01 3.23
N ALA A 30 -12.29 -4.88 4.53
CA ALA A 30 -11.45 -4.17 5.49
C ALA A 30 -10.09 -4.87 5.74
N MET A 31 -10.01 -6.19 5.62
CA MET A 31 -8.74 -6.93 5.70
C MET A 31 -7.92 -6.85 4.41
N LEU A 32 -8.53 -6.62 3.24
CA LEU A 32 -7.81 -6.47 1.97
C LEU A 32 -7.09 -5.12 1.84
N VAL A 33 -7.50 -4.11 2.61
CA VAL A 33 -6.82 -2.82 2.65
C VAL A 33 -5.96 -2.80 3.92
N PRO A 34 -4.66 -3.15 3.86
CA PRO A 34 -3.77 -2.80 4.95
C PRO A 34 -3.84 -1.29 5.08
N ALA A 35 -4.49 -0.81 6.14
CA ALA A 35 -4.53 0.61 6.44
C ALA A 35 -3.08 1.10 6.39
N PRO A 36 -2.71 2.07 5.52
CA PRO A 36 -1.38 2.63 5.55
C PRO A 36 -1.24 3.32 6.91
N VAL A 37 -0.59 2.64 7.85
CA VAL A 37 -0.45 3.10 9.25
C VAL A 37 0.33 4.42 9.30
N HIS A 38 1.05 4.78 8.23
CA HIS A 38 1.80 6.01 8.10
C HIS A 38 1.63 6.59 6.70
N ASP A 39 1.40 7.90 6.61
CA ASP A 39 1.43 8.64 5.35
C ASP A 39 2.81 8.44 4.69
N MET A 40 2.85 7.63 3.64
CA MET A 40 4.07 7.37 2.88
C MET A 40 4.32 8.55 1.95
N LEU A 41 5.47 9.20 2.12
CA LEU A 41 5.85 10.35 1.31
C LEU A 41 6.40 9.89 -0.05
N LEU A 42 6.14 10.71 -1.07
CA LEU A 42 6.67 10.48 -2.41
C LEU A 42 8.12 11.00 -2.49
N PRO A 43 9.03 10.24 -3.12
CA PRO A 43 10.43 10.64 -3.26
C PRO A 43 10.62 11.92 -4.08
N GLU A 44 9.64 12.25 -4.94
CA GLU A 44 9.61 13.47 -5.75
C GLU A 44 9.56 14.77 -4.92
N GLN A 45 9.16 14.68 -3.65
CA GLN A 45 9.11 15.82 -2.73
C GLN A 45 10.50 16.21 -2.18
N PHE A 46 11.52 15.39 -2.46
CA PHE A 46 12.86 15.53 -1.89
C PHE A 46 13.91 15.65 -2.99
N ALA A 47 14.95 16.43 -2.72
CA ALA A 47 16.17 16.41 -3.52
C ALA A 47 17.06 15.23 -3.05
N GLY A 48 17.18 14.21 -3.89
CA GLY A 48 17.99 13.02 -3.60
C GLY A 48 19.49 13.24 -3.85
N ARG A 49 20.32 12.78 -2.91
CA ARG A 49 21.79 12.73 -3.02
C ARG A 49 22.30 11.31 -2.79
N GLN A 50 23.34 10.95 -3.54
CA GLN A 50 23.96 9.62 -3.53
C GLN A 50 22.92 8.52 -3.81
N LEU A 51 22.53 8.38 -5.08
CA LEU A 51 21.67 7.29 -5.52
C LEU A 51 22.31 5.94 -5.17
N LEU A 52 21.57 5.09 -4.46
CA LEU A 52 22.03 3.76 -4.07
C LEU A 52 21.55 2.70 -5.05
N PHE A 53 20.24 2.64 -5.32
CA PHE A 53 19.62 1.65 -6.21
C PHE A 53 18.19 2.08 -6.60
N TYR A 54 17.52 1.27 -7.42
CA TYR A 54 16.11 1.43 -7.76
C TYR A 54 15.29 0.28 -7.16
N GLN A 55 14.12 0.60 -6.60
CA GLN A 55 13.17 -0.38 -6.08
C GLN A 55 11.75 -0.01 -6.50
N ALA A 56 10.99 -0.99 -6.99
CA ALA A 56 9.62 -0.79 -7.50
C ALA A 56 9.49 0.38 -8.51
N GLY A 57 10.52 0.59 -9.34
CA GLY A 57 10.57 1.69 -10.31
C GLY A 57 10.92 3.06 -9.73
N SER A 58 11.21 3.14 -8.43
CA SER A 58 11.54 4.39 -7.73
C SER A 58 13.02 4.44 -7.32
N PRO A 59 13.71 5.59 -7.47
CA PRO A 59 15.09 5.75 -7.03
C PRO A 59 15.19 5.86 -5.51
N VAL A 60 16.12 5.10 -4.93
CA VAL A 60 16.43 5.12 -3.49
C VAL A 60 17.76 5.81 -3.28
N TYR A 61 17.74 6.91 -2.53
CA TYR A 61 18.90 7.74 -2.25
C TYR A 61 19.42 7.48 -0.83
N ARG A 62 20.70 7.73 -0.58
CA ARG A 62 21.24 7.68 0.77
C ARG A 62 20.80 8.88 1.61
N GLU A 63 20.71 10.04 0.96
CA GLU A 63 20.30 11.31 1.57
C GLU A 63 19.14 11.93 0.81
N LEU A 64 18.13 12.40 1.53
CA LEU A 64 17.00 13.16 1.00
C LEU A 64 16.99 14.55 1.65
N TRP A 65 16.87 15.58 0.82
CA TRP A 65 16.85 16.97 1.26
C TRP A 65 15.48 17.60 1.03
N ALA A 66 14.88 18.12 2.11
CA ALA A 66 13.66 18.92 2.07
C ALA A 66 14.02 20.36 2.50
N GLY A 67 14.41 21.19 1.53
CA GLY A 67 14.91 22.54 1.80
C GLY A 67 16.21 22.53 2.62
N LYS A 68 16.15 22.90 3.90
CA LYS A 68 17.30 22.91 4.82
C LYS A 68 17.41 21.65 5.70
N VAL A 69 16.45 20.74 5.60
CA VAL A 69 16.41 19.52 6.41
C VAL A 69 17.02 18.37 5.61
N CYS A 70 17.96 17.65 6.23
CA CYS A 70 18.58 16.46 5.68
C CYS A 70 17.98 15.21 6.35
N TRP A 71 17.69 14.20 5.55
CA TRP A 71 17.18 12.91 5.98
C TRP A 71 18.11 11.82 5.46
N VAL A 72 18.59 10.94 6.33
CA VAL A 72 19.52 9.86 5.98
C VAL A 72 18.81 8.51 6.04
N LEU A 73 19.05 7.66 5.04
CA LEU A 73 18.47 6.34 4.95
C LEU A 73 18.91 5.47 6.14
N VAL A 74 17.95 4.99 6.93
CA VAL A 74 18.18 4.06 8.05
C VAL A 74 17.98 2.61 7.60
N GLY A 75 16.96 2.36 6.79
CA GLY A 75 16.64 1.02 6.31
C GLY A 75 15.24 0.90 5.72
N ALA A 76 14.85 -0.32 5.34
CA ALA A 76 13.50 -0.62 4.91
C ALA A 76 12.57 -0.83 6.13
N GLN A 77 11.34 -0.35 6.04
CA GLN A 77 10.31 -0.64 7.03
C GLN A 77 10.03 -2.14 7.04
N LYS A 78 10.22 -2.79 8.19
CA LYS A 78 9.81 -4.18 8.40
C LYS A 78 8.43 -4.23 9.04
N ALA A 79 7.67 -5.28 8.74
CA ALA A 79 6.38 -5.52 9.38
C ALA A 79 6.59 -5.64 10.90
N GLY A 80 6.03 -4.69 11.66
CA GLY A 80 6.15 -4.62 13.13
C GLY A 80 7.18 -3.63 13.66
N ASP A 81 7.95 -2.93 12.81
CA ASP A 81 8.78 -1.82 13.28
C ASP A 81 7.90 -0.59 13.57
N GLU A 82 7.92 -0.14 14.82
CA GLU A 82 7.39 1.17 15.20
C GLU A 82 8.30 2.25 14.60
N VAL A 83 7.77 3.03 13.65
CA VAL A 83 8.49 4.19 13.11
C VAL A 83 8.53 5.26 14.23
N PRO A 84 9.71 5.68 14.72
CA PRO A 84 9.76 6.65 15.82
C PRO A 84 9.24 8.01 15.34
N ALA A 85 8.14 8.46 15.95
CA ALA A 85 7.26 9.50 15.41
C ALA A 85 7.86 10.90 15.20
N PHE A 86 9.00 11.24 15.84
CA PHE A 86 9.47 12.64 15.90
C PHE A 86 10.62 12.99 14.96
N ASP A 87 11.38 12.02 14.45
CA ASP A 87 12.56 12.28 13.61
C ASP A 87 12.70 11.30 12.43
N HIS A 88 11.63 10.57 12.10
CA HIS A 88 11.65 9.60 11.00
C HIS A 88 10.54 9.90 9.99
N ILE A 89 10.86 9.70 8.71
CA ILE A 89 9.90 9.74 7.62
C ILE A 89 9.91 8.40 6.89
N LEU A 90 8.74 8.02 6.39
CA LEU A 90 8.57 6.86 5.53
C LEU A 90 8.41 7.33 4.08
N VAL A 91 9.29 6.88 3.19
CA VAL A 91 9.30 7.27 1.78
C VAL A 91 9.07 6.04 0.92
N PHE A 92 8.26 6.18 -0.13
CA PHE A 92 8.03 5.09 -1.10
C PHE A 92 9.36 4.61 -1.71
N PRO A 93 9.58 3.29 -1.86
CA PRO A 93 8.64 2.17 -1.67
C PRO A 93 8.71 1.48 -0.29
N GLY A 94 8.78 2.23 0.81
CA GLY A 94 8.79 1.68 2.18
C GLY A 94 10.14 1.78 2.88
N PHE A 95 10.88 2.87 2.64
CA PHE A 95 12.15 3.15 3.30
C PHE A 95 12.00 4.21 4.38
N ILE A 96 12.67 3.99 5.50
CA ILE A 96 12.69 4.90 6.63
C ILE A 96 13.96 5.76 6.55
N TYR A 97 13.77 7.07 6.67
CA TYR A 97 14.86 8.03 6.80
C TYR A 97 14.78 8.73 8.13
N GLN A 98 15.93 9.02 8.72
CA GLN A 98 16.07 9.76 9.98
C GLN A 98 16.63 11.15 9.72
N ARG A 99 16.11 12.14 10.44
CA ARG A 99 16.61 13.51 10.38
C ARG A 99 18.03 13.62 10.95
N VAL A 100 18.89 14.38 10.27
CA VAL A 100 20.25 14.75 10.72
C VAL A 100 20.37 16.25 10.94
#